data_AF-A0A7S1T0B7-F1
#
_entry.id   AF-A0A7S1T0B7-F1
#
_cell.length_a   1.000
_cell.length_b   1.000
_cell.length_c   1.000
_cell.angle_alpha   90.00
_cell.angle_beta   90.00
_cell.angle_gamma   90.00
#
_symmetry.space_group_name_H-M   'P 1'
#
loop_
_entity.id
_entity.type
_entity.pdbx_description
1 polymer ?
#
loop_
_entity_poly.entity_id
_entity_poly.type
_entity_poly.pdbx_seq_one_letter_code
_entity_poly.pdbx_strand_id
1 'polypeptide(L)'
;MQSLYRSSRTLGPLLSSVAEMSPSSGSILTQLCTRGSELPSSSFALSHVRWASKKQGGSTQNGRESQPKHLGCKLFDNHACKAGSIIVRQRGTRFFPGVNTGMGTDHTIFAKIAGVVRFHTHPKTKKRTISVVDKA
;
A
#
# COMPACT_ATOMS: atom_id res chain seq x y z
N MET A 1 -37.37 -22.21 -13.06
CA MET A 1 -36.53 -23.13 -12.25
C MET A 1 -35.96 -22.33 -11.10
N GLN A 2 -36.27 -22.74 -9.87
CA GLN A 2 -36.10 -21.97 -8.64
C GLN A 2 -34.68 -22.05 -8.06
N SER A 3 -34.32 -20.97 -7.37
CA SER A 3 -33.22 -20.77 -6.42
C SER A 3 -32.91 -21.96 -5.52
N LEU A 4 -31.61 -22.22 -5.26
CA LEU A 4 -31.16 -22.88 -4.04
C LEU A 4 -29.96 -22.16 -3.39
N TYR A 5 -30.30 -21.53 -2.28
CA TYR A 5 -29.49 -21.11 -1.16
C TYR A 5 -29.13 -22.35 -0.29
N ARG A 6 -27.87 -22.53 0.12
CA ARG A 6 -27.56 -23.35 1.30
C ARG A 6 -26.33 -22.86 2.05
N SER A 7 -26.63 -22.39 3.26
CA SER A 7 -25.73 -22.06 4.36
C SER A 7 -25.44 -23.30 5.21
N SER A 8 -24.20 -23.47 5.67
CA SER A 8 -23.82 -24.23 6.89
C SER A 8 -22.32 -24.01 7.16
N ARG A 9 -21.93 -23.13 8.10
CA ARG A 9 -21.70 -23.41 9.54
C ARG A 9 -20.57 -24.41 9.81
N THR A 10 -19.41 -23.89 10.21
CA THR A 10 -18.46 -24.49 11.16
C THR A 10 -17.88 -23.32 11.98
N LEU A 11 -18.40 -23.03 13.18
CA LEU A 11 -17.96 -23.52 14.50
C LEU A 11 -16.43 -23.46 14.68
N GLY A 12 -15.97 -22.41 15.36
CA GLY A 12 -14.65 -22.38 15.97
C GLY A 12 -14.61 -23.12 17.31
N PRO A 13 -13.46 -23.12 17.99
CA PRO A 13 -13.50 -22.93 19.43
C PRO A 13 -12.56 -21.83 19.93
N LEU A 14 -13.06 -21.23 21.00
CA LEU A 14 -12.41 -20.37 21.97
C LEU A 14 -11.25 -21.11 22.64
N LEU A 15 -10.12 -20.44 22.86
CA LEU A 15 -9.36 -20.64 24.08
C LEU A 15 -8.53 -19.39 24.42
N SER A 16 -8.99 -18.77 25.49
CA SER A 16 -8.33 -17.85 26.38
C SER A 16 -7.02 -18.41 26.94
N SER A 17 -5.97 -17.60 27.00
CA SER A 17 -5.27 -17.35 28.27
C SER A 17 -4.32 -16.17 28.14
N VAL A 18 -4.68 -15.10 28.83
CA VAL A 18 -3.77 -14.14 29.45
C VAL A 18 -2.80 -14.88 30.39
N ALA A 19 -1.54 -14.46 30.43
CA ALA A 19 -0.72 -14.38 31.65
C ALA A 19 0.64 -13.73 31.35
N GLU A 20 0.86 -12.59 32.01
CA GLU A 20 2.15 -11.93 32.25
C GLU A 20 3.05 -12.77 33.18
N MET A 21 4.36 -12.56 33.15
CA MET A 21 5.13 -11.90 34.22
C MET A 21 6.64 -12.18 34.13
N SER A 22 7.35 -11.19 34.64
CA SER A 22 8.78 -10.87 34.61
C SER A 22 9.61 -11.59 35.71
N PRO A 23 10.94 -11.34 35.80
CA PRO A 23 11.92 -12.18 36.51
C PRO A 23 12.10 -11.77 37.98
N SER A 24 12.57 -12.67 38.85
CA SER A 24 13.35 -12.30 40.05
C SER A 24 14.01 -13.51 40.75
N SER A 25 15.29 -13.33 41.06
CA SER A 25 16.05 -13.72 42.27
C SER A 25 15.71 -15.00 43.06
N GLY A 26 16.77 -15.76 43.40
CA GLY A 26 16.82 -16.46 44.68
C GLY A 26 17.58 -17.79 44.69
N SER A 27 18.87 -17.73 45.01
CA SER A 27 19.72 -18.83 45.47
C SER A 27 19.21 -19.49 46.76
N ILE A 28 19.53 -20.78 46.99
CA ILE A 28 20.16 -21.34 48.22
C ILE A 28 20.23 -22.90 48.17
N LEU A 29 21.47 -23.42 48.34
CA LEU A 29 21.92 -24.70 48.93
C LEU A 29 21.26 -26.04 48.55
N THR A 30 22.06 -27.00 48.03
CA THR A 30 22.67 -28.05 48.87
C THR A 30 23.68 -28.96 48.13
N GLN A 31 24.71 -29.36 48.87
CA GLN A 31 25.52 -30.61 48.83
C GLN A 31 26.47 -30.83 47.64
N LEU A 32 27.79 -30.67 47.80
CA LEU A 32 28.81 -31.35 48.62
C LEU A 32 29.49 -32.51 47.87
N CYS A 33 30.81 -32.35 47.84
CA CYS A 33 31.88 -33.11 47.22
C CYS A 33 31.77 -34.64 47.16
N THR A 34 32.26 -35.18 46.03
CA THR A 34 33.09 -36.40 46.08
C THR A 34 34.29 -36.25 45.15
N ARG A 35 35.43 -36.63 45.73
CA ARG A 35 36.80 -36.62 45.21
C ARG A 35 36.92 -37.18 43.79
N GLY A 36 37.63 -36.44 42.95
CA GLY A 36 38.24 -36.93 41.71
C GLY A 36 39.50 -36.12 41.46
N SER A 37 40.60 -36.58 42.04
CA SER A 37 41.95 -36.20 41.62
C SER A 37 42.15 -36.74 40.20
N GLU A 38 42.50 -35.87 39.26
CA GLU A 38 43.49 -36.14 38.21
C GLU A 38 43.68 -34.90 37.34
N LEU A 39 44.87 -34.30 37.46
CA LEU A 39 45.40 -33.36 36.49
C LEU A 39 46.11 -34.16 35.40
N PRO A 40 45.79 -33.93 34.12
CA PRO A 40 46.79 -34.00 33.08
C PRO A 40 47.17 -32.58 32.64
N SER A 41 48.45 -32.35 32.81
CA SER A 41 49.26 -31.32 32.21
C SER A 41 48.99 -31.12 30.71
N SER A 42 49.08 -29.86 30.29
CA SER A 42 49.31 -29.42 28.92
C SER A 42 48.09 -29.54 27.99
N SER A 43 47.42 -28.41 27.80
CA SER A 43 47.33 -27.71 26.51
C SER A 43 46.24 -26.66 26.63
N PHE A 44 46.63 -25.40 26.45
CA PHE A 44 45.76 -24.25 26.31
C PHE A 44 44.55 -24.59 25.44
N ALA A 45 43.37 -24.79 26.06
CA ALA A 45 42.13 -24.86 25.33
C ALA A 45 41.83 -23.45 24.81
N LEU A 46 42.35 -23.17 23.61
CA LEU A 46 42.02 -22.02 22.81
C LEU A 46 40.49 -21.86 22.83
N SER A 47 40.03 -20.73 23.35
CA SER A 47 38.67 -20.23 23.17
C SER A 47 38.19 -20.58 21.77
N HIS A 48 37.09 -21.32 21.64
CA HIS A 48 36.50 -21.55 20.33
C HIS A 48 36.01 -20.19 19.82
N VAL A 49 36.84 -19.52 19.01
CA VAL A 49 36.46 -18.30 18.31
C VAL A 49 35.46 -18.74 17.25
N ARG A 50 34.17 -18.66 17.56
CA ARG A 50 33.15 -18.68 16.51
C ARG A 50 33.32 -17.39 15.72
N TRP A 51 33.83 -17.50 14.49
CA TRP A 51 33.73 -16.44 13.51
C TRP A 51 32.27 -16.01 13.38
N ALA A 52 32.05 -14.70 13.22
CA ALA A 52 30.72 -14.16 12.97
C ALA A 52 30.04 -14.94 11.85
N SER A 53 28.92 -15.63 12.14
CA SER A 53 28.04 -16.08 11.07
C SER A 53 27.41 -14.82 10.48
N LYS A 54 27.88 -14.35 9.32
CA LYS A 54 27.22 -13.23 8.66
C LYS A 54 25.88 -13.73 8.12
N LYS A 55 24.82 -13.63 8.92
CA LYS A 55 23.45 -13.74 8.42
C LYS A 55 23.07 -12.36 7.88
N GLN A 56 23.63 -12.01 6.73
CA GLN A 56 23.13 -10.84 5.99
C GLN A 56 22.57 -11.31 4.65
N GLY A 57 21.48 -12.06 4.73
CA GLY A 57 20.51 -12.14 3.64
C GLY A 57 19.38 -11.18 3.98
N GLY A 58 19.43 -9.95 3.46
CA GLY A 58 18.26 -9.08 3.48
C GLY A 58 17.22 -9.66 2.52
N SER A 59 15.99 -9.87 2.97
CA SER A 59 14.90 -10.16 2.04
C SER A 59 14.43 -8.84 1.44
N THR A 60 14.60 -8.66 0.14
CA THR A 60 13.85 -7.63 -0.59
C THR A 60 12.53 -8.25 -1.03
N GLN A 61 11.50 -8.11 -0.20
CA GLN A 61 10.12 -8.38 -0.59
C GLN A 61 9.37 -7.07 -0.83
N ASN A 62 9.82 -6.28 -1.81
CA ASN A 62 9.03 -5.17 -2.32
C ASN A 62 8.84 -5.32 -3.83
N GLY A 63 8.05 -6.33 -4.20
CA GLY A 63 7.54 -6.54 -5.57
C GLY A 63 6.05 -6.26 -5.66
N ARG A 64 5.59 -5.10 -5.13
CA ARG A 64 4.19 -4.69 -5.27
C ARG A 64 4.06 -3.74 -6.45
N GLU A 65 3.64 -4.27 -7.59
CA GLU A 65 3.22 -3.45 -8.72
C GLU A 65 1.71 -3.35 -8.78
N SER A 66 1.21 -2.13 -9.02
CA SER A 66 -0.19 -1.91 -9.33
C SER A 66 -0.33 -1.73 -10.84
N GLN A 67 -1.38 -2.31 -11.43
CA GLN A 67 -1.69 -2.09 -12.84
C GLN A 67 -1.82 -0.58 -13.17
N PRO A 68 -1.38 -0.15 -14.36
CA PRO A 68 -1.50 1.23 -14.80
C PRO A 68 -2.98 1.64 -14.90
N LYS A 69 -3.30 2.87 -14.49
CA LYS A 69 -4.69 3.38 -14.40
C LYS A 69 -5.12 4.23 -15.61
N HIS A 70 -4.24 4.38 -16.61
CA HIS A 70 -4.49 5.12 -17.86
C HIS A 70 -5.10 6.52 -17.68
N LEU A 71 -4.64 7.24 -16.65
CA LEU A 71 -5.00 8.63 -16.37
C LEU A 71 -4.42 9.56 -17.44
N GLY A 72 -4.91 10.80 -17.48
CA GLY A 72 -4.41 11.86 -18.36
C GLY A 72 -5.50 12.44 -19.26
N CYS A 73 -5.03 13.30 -20.17
CA CYS A 73 -5.85 13.93 -21.19
C CYS A 73 -6.23 12.93 -22.29
N LYS A 74 -7.46 13.00 -22.77
CA LYS A 74 -7.98 12.18 -23.88
C LYS A 74 -8.31 13.04 -25.10
N LEU A 75 -8.80 14.28 -24.88
CA LEU A 75 -9.02 15.27 -25.93
C LEU A 75 -8.23 16.54 -25.61
N PHE A 76 -7.41 17.00 -26.56
CA PHE A 76 -6.61 18.21 -26.41
C PHE A 76 -7.40 19.47 -26.80
N ASP A 77 -6.77 20.63 -26.64
CA ASP A 77 -7.28 21.91 -27.13
C ASP A 77 -7.66 21.84 -28.61
N ASN A 78 -8.76 22.50 -28.97
CA ASN A 78 -9.29 22.58 -30.34
C ASN A 78 -9.81 21.28 -30.96
N HIS A 79 -9.83 20.18 -30.22
CA HIS A 79 -10.45 18.95 -30.72
C HIS A 79 -11.97 19.00 -30.61
N ALA A 80 -12.64 18.45 -31.62
CA ALA A 80 -14.08 18.24 -31.60
C ALA A 80 -14.45 17.13 -30.58
N CYS A 81 -15.44 17.38 -29.75
CA CYS A 81 -15.99 16.43 -28.79
C CYS A 81 -17.47 16.18 -29.06
N LYS A 82 -17.93 14.95 -28.87
CA LYS A 82 -19.35 14.62 -28.78
C LYS A 82 -19.85 14.86 -27.36
N ALA A 83 -21.15 15.06 -27.17
CA ALA A 83 -21.75 15.06 -25.83
C ALA A 83 -21.41 13.75 -25.10
N GLY A 84 -21.04 13.85 -23.84
CA GLY A 84 -20.60 12.72 -23.00
C GLY A 84 -19.14 12.29 -23.18
N SER A 85 -18.38 12.90 -24.10
CA SER A 85 -16.97 12.53 -24.31
C SER A 85 -16.12 12.88 -23.08
N ILE A 86 -15.21 11.98 -22.70
CA ILE A 86 -14.27 12.20 -21.60
C ILE A 86 -13.10 13.05 -22.09
N ILE A 87 -12.83 14.18 -21.42
CA ILE A 87 -11.75 15.10 -21.80
C ILE A 87 -10.48 14.77 -21.00
N VAL A 88 -10.59 14.62 -19.67
CA VAL A 88 -9.45 14.31 -18.79
C VAL A 88 -9.88 13.34 -17.69
N ARG A 89 -9.07 12.29 -17.48
CA ARG A 89 -9.12 11.43 -16.29
C ARG A 89 -7.99 11.82 -15.36
N GLN A 90 -8.31 12.17 -14.11
CA GLN A 90 -7.32 12.71 -13.17
C GLN A 90 -7.53 12.14 -11.76
N ARG A 91 -6.54 12.37 -10.89
CA ARG A 91 -6.66 12.19 -9.45
C ARG A 91 -6.62 13.58 -8.82
N GLY A 92 -7.62 13.88 -7.99
CA GLY A 92 -7.91 15.25 -7.58
C GLY A 92 -8.26 16.15 -8.77
N THR A 93 -8.32 17.47 -8.52
CA THR A 93 -8.72 18.47 -9.51
C THR A 93 -7.52 19.27 -10.02
N ARG A 94 -6.74 18.70 -10.95
CA ARG A 94 -5.70 19.46 -11.67
C ARG A 94 -6.32 20.46 -12.64
N PHE A 95 -7.40 20.03 -13.28
CA PHE A 95 -8.30 20.84 -14.06
C PHE A 95 -9.65 20.92 -13.36
N PHE A 96 -10.31 22.06 -13.53
CA PHE A 96 -11.65 22.30 -13.02
C PHE A 96 -12.66 22.34 -14.18
N PRO A 97 -13.90 21.89 -13.93
CA PRO A 97 -14.96 22.04 -14.91
C PRO A 97 -15.28 23.52 -15.13
N GLY A 98 -15.41 23.90 -16.39
CA GLY A 98 -15.84 25.22 -16.85
C GLY A 98 -17.19 25.14 -17.54
N VAL A 99 -17.38 26.00 -18.54
CA VAL A 99 -18.63 26.08 -19.30
C VAL A 99 -18.86 24.79 -20.09
N ASN A 100 -20.07 24.25 -20.02
CA ASN A 100 -20.51 23.04 -20.75
C ASN A 100 -19.71 21.77 -20.47
N THR A 101 -18.98 21.73 -19.35
CA THR A 101 -18.33 20.52 -18.85
C THR A 101 -18.90 20.11 -17.50
N GLY A 102 -18.82 18.81 -17.21
CA GLY A 102 -19.20 18.23 -15.93
C GLY A 102 -18.01 17.53 -15.29
N MET A 103 -18.13 17.25 -13.99
CA MET A 103 -17.14 16.47 -13.24
C MET A 103 -17.83 15.25 -12.63
N GLY A 104 -17.25 14.07 -12.82
CA GLY A 104 -17.72 12.82 -12.22
C GLY A 104 -17.19 12.61 -10.79
N THR A 105 -17.62 11.54 -10.14
CA THR A 105 -17.20 11.16 -8.77
C THR A 105 -15.69 10.95 -8.67
N ASP A 106 -15.05 10.44 -9.72
CA ASP A 106 -13.61 10.23 -9.79
C ASP A 106 -12.84 11.48 -10.30
N HIS A 107 -13.47 12.66 -10.26
CA HIS A 107 -12.96 13.93 -10.79
C HIS A 107 -12.66 13.92 -12.30
N THR A 108 -13.18 12.93 -13.04
CA THR A 108 -13.12 12.91 -14.51
C THR A 108 -13.95 14.06 -15.08
N ILE A 109 -13.36 14.80 -16.02
CA ILE A 109 -14.06 15.89 -16.71
C ILE A 109 -14.62 15.37 -18.04
N PHE A 110 -15.90 15.61 -18.27
CA PHE A 110 -16.62 15.20 -19.48
C PHE A 110 -17.37 16.38 -20.11
N ALA A 111 -17.60 16.29 -21.42
CA ALA A 111 -18.36 17.27 -22.19
C ALA A 111 -19.87 17.04 -22.00
N LYS A 112 -20.64 18.10 -21.72
CA LYS A 112 -22.11 18.01 -21.64
C LYS A 112 -22.77 18.15 -23.02
N ILE A 113 -22.14 18.91 -23.91
CA ILE A 113 -22.63 19.19 -25.27
C ILE A 113 -21.56 18.80 -26.29
N ALA A 114 -21.97 18.71 -27.56
CA ALA A 114 -21.03 18.54 -28.67
C ALA A 114 -20.41 19.90 -29.05
N GLY A 115 -19.12 19.95 -29.33
CA GLY A 115 -18.43 21.22 -29.60
C GLY A 115 -16.92 21.04 -29.66
N VAL A 116 -16.19 22.09 -29.32
CA VAL A 116 -14.72 22.12 -29.31
C VAL A 116 -14.20 22.40 -27.90
N VAL A 117 -13.20 21.62 -27.49
CA VAL A 117 -12.57 21.76 -26.18
C VAL A 117 -11.61 22.95 -26.14
N ARG A 118 -11.69 23.76 -25.08
CA ARG A 118 -10.80 24.88 -24.78
C ARG A 118 -10.30 24.81 -23.35
N PHE A 119 -8.99 24.90 -23.18
CA PHE A 119 -8.33 25.00 -21.89
C PHE A 119 -7.99 26.45 -21.58
N HIS A 120 -8.41 26.91 -20.41
CA HIS A 120 -8.13 28.26 -19.91
C HIS A 120 -7.31 28.19 -18.63
N THR A 121 -6.41 29.14 -18.44
CA THR A 121 -5.69 29.31 -17.17
C THR A 121 -6.01 30.69 -16.64
N HIS A 122 -6.55 30.75 -15.42
CA HIS A 122 -6.81 32.03 -14.76
C HIS A 122 -5.48 32.71 -14.42
N PRO A 123 -5.24 33.97 -14.84
CA PRO A 123 -3.93 34.61 -14.68
C PRO A 123 -3.57 34.87 -13.22
N LYS A 124 -4.56 35.20 -12.37
CA LYS A 124 -4.34 35.51 -10.95
C LYS A 124 -4.20 34.25 -10.09
N THR A 125 -5.16 33.34 -10.19
CA THR A 125 -5.23 32.14 -9.34
C THR A 125 -4.42 30.97 -9.92
N LYS A 126 -3.94 31.05 -11.16
CA LYS A 126 -3.29 29.96 -11.92
C LYS A 126 -4.15 28.69 -12.04
N LYS A 127 -5.45 28.81 -11.77
CA LYS A 127 -6.43 27.72 -11.84
C LYS A 127 -6.69 27.36 -13.30
N ARG A 128 -6.58 26.08 -13.64
CA ARG A 128 -6.79 25.57 -15.01
C ARG A 128 -8.23 25.06 -15.13
N THR A 129 -8.95 25.58 -16.11
CA THR A 129 -10.37 25.30 -16.33
C THR A 129 -10.59 24.79 -17.74
N ILE A 130 -11.51 23.85 -17.94
CA ILE A 130 -11.83 23.27 -19.25
C ILE A 130 -13.26 23.64 -19.63
N SER A 131 -13.44 24.27 -20.78
CA SER A 131 -14.75 24.59 -21.35
C SER A 131 -14.94 23.94 -22.71
N VAL A 132 -16.20 23.68 -23.06
CA VAL A 132 -16.59 23.27 -24.41
C VAL A 132 -17.40 24.39 -25.03
N VAL A 133 -16.94 24.85 -26.20
CA VAL A 133 -17.59 25.91 -26.99
C VAL A 133 -18.27 25.26 -28.18
N ASP A 134 -19.51 25.66 -28.47
CA ASP A 134 -20.24 25.17 -29.63
C ASP A 134 -19.51 25.57 -30.92
N LYS A 135 -19.31 24.60 -31.80
CA LYS A 135 -18.83 24.84 -33.16
C LYS A 135 -20.01 24.60 -34.09
N ALA A 136 -20.60 25.70 -34.55
CA ALA A 136 -21.60 25.70 -35.62
C ALA A 136 -20.98 25.23 -36.94
#